data_AF-W1YP25-F1
#
_entry.id   AF-W1YP25-F1
#
_cell.length_a   1.000
_cell.length_b   1.000
_cell.length_c   1.000
_cell.angle_alpha   90.00
_cell.angle_beta   90.00
_cell.angle_gamma   90.00
#
_symmetry.space_group_name_H-M   'P 1'
#
loop_
_entity.id
_entity.type
_entity.pdbx_description
1 polymer ?
#
loop_
_entity_poly.entity_id
_entity_poly.type
_entity_poly.pdbx_seq_one_letter_code
_entity_poly.pdbx_strand_id
1 'polypeptide(L)' 'IYVDCTLGGAGHAHAVGEMLDPEGMIIGLDQDEDALSVARQRLSDLKCQVLTIPTNFSNLKEALQNEGIYEVDGFIF' A
#
# COMPACT_ATOMS: atom_id res chain seq x y z
N ILE A 1 -9.77 3.16 -0.48
CA ILE A 1 -8.34 3.13 -0.86
C ILE A 1 -7.52 3.85 0.21
N TYR A 2 -6.67 3.12 0.92
CA TYR A 2 -5.69 3.70 1.84
C TYR A 2 -4.28 3.51 1.28
N VAL A 3 -3.41 4.49 1.52
CA VAL A 3 -2.04 4.47 1.03
C VAL A 3 -1.05 4.49 2.18
N ASP A 4 -0.17 3.50 2.25
CA ASP A 4 0.98 3.46 3.15
C ASP A 4 2.22 3.94 2.40
N CYS A 5 2.70 5.14 2.75
CA CYS A 5 3.80 5.82 2.07
C CYS A 5 5.18 5.25 2.45
N THR A 6 5.25 4.41 3.49
CA THR A 6 6.48 3.91 4.10
C THR A 6 6.32 2.44 4.46
N LEU A 7 5.84 1.66 3.48
CA LEU A 7 5.26 0.33 3.69
C LEU A 7 6.14 -0.55 4.58
N GLY A 8 7.45 -0.59 4.33
CA GLY A 8 8.41 -1.29 5.16
C GLY A 8 7.99 -2.74 5.41
N GLY A 9 7.85 -3.10 6.69
CA GLY A 9 7.35 -4.41 7.09
C GLY A 9 5.83 -4.59 7.01
N ALA A 10 5.06 -3.61 6.54
CA ALA A 10 3.60 -3.62 6.36
C ALA A 10 2.75 -3.85 7.62
N GLY A 11 3.25 -3.49 8.81
CA GLY A 11 2.48 -3.66 10.06
C GLY A 11 1.23 -2.79 10.13
N HIS A 12 1.35 -1.49 9.81
CA HIS A 12 0.21 -0.57 9.80
C HIS A 12 -0.74 -0.87 8.63
N ALA A 13 -0.20 -1.05 7.43
CA ALA A 13 -0.94 -1.49 6.25
C ALA A 13 -1.79 -2.76 6.51
N HIS A 14 -1.22 -3.77 7.18
CA HIS A 14 -1.93 -5.01 7.51
C HIS A 14 -3.09 -4.74 8.48
N ALA A 15 -2.85 -4.01 9.57
CA ALA A 15 -3.89 -3.67 10.54
C ALA A 15 -5.06 -2.88 9.91
N VAL A 16 -4.78 -1.98 8.97
CA VAL A 16 -5.83 -1.28 8.21
C VAL A 16 -6.54 -2.25 7.28
N GLY A 17 -5.80 -3.07 6.54
CA GLY A 17 -6.35 -4.05 5.60
C GLY A 17 -7.30 -5.06 6.24
N GLU A 18 -7.05 -5.48 7.49
CA GLU A 18 -7.95 -6.37 8.25
C GLU A 18 -9.34 -5.78 8.48
N MET A 19 -9.45 -4.44 8.50
CA MET A 19 -10.71 -3.72 8.71
C MET A 19 -11.43 -3.39 7.39
N LEU A 20 -10.81 -3.64 6.24
CA LEU A 20 -11.39 -3.32 4.94
C LEU A 20 -12.27 -4.45 4.40
N ASP A 21 -13.34 -4.06 3.73
CA ASP A 21 -14.12 -4.98 2.90
C ASP A 21 -13.29 -5.50 1.70
N PRO A 22 -13.71 -6.59 1.04
CA PRO A 22 -13.01 -7.13 -0.13
C PRO A 22 -12.84 -6.14 -1.31
N GLU A 23 -13.74 -5.14 -1.40
CA GLU A 23 -13.65 -4.06 -2.38
C GLU A 23 -12.70 -2.93 -1.96
N GLY A 24 -12.29 -2.91 -0.68
CA GLY A 24 -11.27 -2.01 -0.17
C GLY A 24 -9.90 -2.31 -0.76
N MET A 25 -8.99 -1.36 -0.64
CA MET A 25 -7.65 -1.45 -1.21
C MET A 25 -6.61 -0.79 -0.32
N ILE A 26 -5.48 -1.48 -0.14
CA ILE A 26 -4.23 -0.95 0.38
C ILE A 26 -3.26 -0.74 -0.79
N ILE A 27 -2.66 0.44 -0.85
CA ILE A 27 -1.53 0.73 -1.74
C ILE A 27 -0.31 0.99 -0.86
N GLY A 28 0.72 0.18 -1.00
CA GLY A 28 1.97 0.34 -0.26
C GLY A 28 3.10 0.84 -1.16
N LEU A 29 3.80 1.89 -0.74
CA LEU A 29 4.99 2.41 -1.41
C LEU A 29 6.22 2.12 -0.55
N ASP A 30 7.28 1.61 -1.18
CA ASP A 30 8.61 1.58 -0.58
C ASP A 30 9.66 1.64 -1.69
N GLN A 31 10.83 2.22 -1.39
CA GLN A 31 11.96 2.25 -2.31
C GLN A 31 12.85 1.00 -2.16
N ASP A 32 12.70 0.25 -1.07
CA ASP A 32 13.42 -0.98 -0.81
C ASP A 32 12.62 -2.20 -1.30
N GLU A 33 13.13 -2.86 -2.34
CA GLU A 33 12.52 -4.07 -2.91
C GLU A 33 12.45 -5.24 -1.93
N ASP A 34 13.41 -5.36 -1.00
CA ASP A 34 13.38 -6.41 0.02
C ASP A 34 12.23 -6.17 1.01
N ALA A 35 12.01 -4.90 1.39
CA ALA A 35 10.85 -4.52 2.20
C ALA A 35 9.53 -4.85 1.49
N LEU A 36 9.41 -4.52 0.19
CA LEU A 36 8.22 -4.86 -0.59
C LEU A 36 7.98 -6.37 -0.69
N SER A 37 9.04 -7.17 -0.83
CA SER A 37 8.95 -8.63 -0.84
C SER A 37 8.34 -9.17 0.47
N VAL A 38 8.86 -8.69 1.61
CA VAL A 38 8.34 -9.06 2.95
C VAL A 38 6.90 -8.57 3.13
N ALA A 39 6.60 -7.35 2.71
CA ALA A 39 5.27 -6.76 2.79
C ALA A 39 4.24 -7.57 1.99
N ARG A 40 4.54 -7.94 0.73
CA ARG A 40 3.65 -8.77 -0.09
C ARG A 40 3.34 -10.11 0.56
N GLN A 41 4.34 -10.74 1.19
CA GLN A 41 4.10 -11.98 1.95
C GLN A 41 3.19 -11.74 3.15
N ARG A 42 3.46 -10.69 3.94
CA ARG A 42 2.65 -10.37 5.13
C ARG A 42 1.21 -10.00 4.79
N LEU A 43 0.97 -9.33 3.67
CA LEU A 43 -0.35 -8.85 3.25
C LEU A 43 -1.16 -9.90 2.47
N SER A 44 -0.59 -11.09 2.23
CA SER A 44 -1.20 -12.13 1.38
C SER A 44 -2.45 -12.79 1.97
N ASP A 45 -2.69 -12.63 3.25
CA ASP A 45 -3.86 -13.13 3.98
C ASP A 45 -5.04 -12.15 4.00
N LEU A 46 -4.83 -10.91 3.55
CA LEU A 46 -5.87 -9.90 3.49
C LEU A 46 -6.93 -10.23 2.43
N LYS A 47 -8.19 -9.92 2.77
CA LYS A 47 -9.32 -10.06 1.84
C LYS A 47 -9.47 -8.88 0.90
N CYS A 48 -8.98 -7.71 1.31
CA CYS A 48 -8.99 -6.52 0.49
C CYS A 48 -7.93 -6.61 -0.61
N GLN A 49 -8.02 -5.72 -1.58
CA GLN A 49 -7.03 -5.61 -2.64
C GLN A 49 -5.72 -5.01 -2.09
N VAL A 50 -4.60 -5.45 -2.65
CA VAL A 50 -3.27 -4.96 -2.27
C VAL A 50 -2.48 -4.65 -3.53
N LEU A 51 -1.93 -3.44 -3.60
CA LEU A 51 -0.99 -3.00 -4.62
C LEU A 51 0.29 -2.51 -3.96
N THR A 52 1.44 -2.91 -4.47
CA THR A 52 2.75 -2.42 -3.99
C THR A 52 3.47 -1.72 -5.13
N ILE A 53 3.97 -0.51 -4.89
CA ILE A 53 4.66 0.29 -5.91
C ILE A 53 6.10 0.57 -5.45
N PRO A 54 7.13 0.09 -6.18
CA PRO A 54 8.53 0.33 -5.84
C PRO A 54 8.95 1.76 -6.20
N THR A 55 8.82 2.68 -5.23
CA THR A 55 9.17 4.09 -5.41
C THR A 55 9.33 4.80 -4.08
N ASN A 56 10.05 5.92 -4.09
CA ASN A 56 10.10 6.81 -2.94
C ASN A 56 8.76 7.54 -2.79
N PHE A 57 8.29 7.76 -1.55
CA PHE A 57 7.04 8.49 -1.28
C PHE A 57 7.03 9.92 -1.84
N SER A 58 8.19 10.52 -2.11
CA SER A 58 8.28 11.81 -2.79
C SER A 58 7.61 11.80 -4.18
N ASN A 59 7.50 10.62 -4.80
CA ASN A 59 6.84 10.39 -6.09
C ASN A 59 5.38 9.96 -5.95
N LEU A 60 4.79 9.99 -4.75
CA LEU A 60 3.45 9.48 -4.44
C LEU A 60 2.38 9.91 -5.46
N LYS A 61 2.34 11.19 -5.83
CA LYS A 61 1.35 11.70 -6.78
C LYS A 61 1.47 11.06 -8.15
N GLU A 62 2.68 10.99 -8.70
CA GLU A 62 2.93 10.37 -10.01
C GLU A 62 2.66 8.86 -9.95
N ALA A 63 3.09 8.20 -8.88
CA ALA A 63 2.86 6.78 -8.65
C ALA A 63 1.36 6.42 -8.68
N LEU A 64 0.52 7.17 -7.96
CA LEU A 64 -0.93 6.96 -7.97
C LEU A 64 -1.56 7.26 -9.33
N GLN A 65 -1.13 8.34 -9.99
CA GLN A 65 -1.68 8.71 -11.30
C GLN A 65 -1.35 7.69 -12.40
N ASN A 66 -0.17 7.06 -12.34
CA ASN A 66 0.22 6.00 -13.28
C ASN A 66 -0.68 4.75 -13.13
N GLU A 67 -1.22 4.53 -11.93
CA GLU A 67 -2.20 3.46 -11.65
C GLU A 67 -3.65 3.91 -11.89
N GLY A 68 -3.87 5.13 -12.40
CA GLY A 68 -5.20 5.68 -12.65
C GLY A 68 -5.96 6.09 -11.40
N ILE A 69 -5.25 6.31 -10.28
CA ILE A 69 -5.82 6.63 -8.97
C ILE A 69 -5.65 8.11 -8.69
N TYR A 70 -6.77 8.81 -8.53
CA TYR A 70 -6.81 10.27 -8.35
C TYR A 70 -7.36 10.69 -6.98
N GLU A 71 -7.98 9.77 -6.23
CA GLU A 71 -8.58 10.00 -4.91
C GLU A 71 -8.29 8.80 -3.99
N VAL A 72 -8.08 9.08 -2.71
CA VAL A 72 -7.84 8.09 -1.67
C VAL A 72 -8.51 8.53 -0.37
N ASP A 73 -8.84 7.58 0.50
CA ASP A 73 -9.56 7.83 1.76
C ASP A 73 -8.60 8.19 2.91
N GLY A 74 -7.32 7.84 2.81
CA GLY A 74 -6.34 8.15 3.83
C GLY A 74 -4.91 7.76 3.49
N PHE A 75 -3.98 8.36 4.23
CA PHE A 75 -2.54 8.12 4.14
C PHE A 75 -1.98 7.65 5.48
N ILE A 76 -0.99 6.77 5.44
CA ILE A 76 -0.20 6.25 6.57
C ILE A 76 1.27 6.57 6.30
N PHE A 77 2.02 6.88 7.36
CA PHE A 77 3.46 7.20 7.35
C PHE A 77 4.19 6.49 8.49
#